data_AF-A0A1V4M1M1-F1
#
_entry.id   AF-A0A1V4M1M1-F1
#
_cell.length_a   1.000
_cell.length_b   1.000
_cell.length_c   1.000
_cell.angle_alpha   90.00
_cell.angle_beta   90.00
_cell.angle_gamma   90.00
#
_symmetry.space_group_name_H-M   'P 1'
#
loop_
_entity.id
_entity.type
_entity.pdbx_description
1 polymer ?
#
loop_
_entity_poly.entity_id
_entity_poly.type
_entity_poly.pdbx_seq_one_letter_code
_entity_poly.pdbx_strand_id
1 'polypeptide(L)'
;MKKHPKDHKETFDTNPGNCGERVSKKKIHFWRGIFIFFLLVFMGTGLGLVSLYFGAAYYLMPMFKSYFSVAYLVLLNVFPVVWLMVLLYLVFNRIWLSFLSSALVTLGLSLVNYSKLMIRNDPLIGMDLRLF
;
A
#
# COMPACT_ATOMS: atom_id res chain seq x y z
N MET A 1 -17.78 24.44 56.49
CA MET A 1 -18.27 24.22 55.11
C MET A 1 -17.27 23.29 54.40
N LYS A 2 -17.44 21.96 54.51
CA LYS A 2 -16.51 20.97 53.93
C LYS A 2 -16.86 20.75 52.45
N LYS A 3 -15.99 21.17 51.53
CA LYS A 3 -16.00 20.68 50.15
C LYS A 3 -15.25 19.34 50.12
N HIS A 4 -15.97 18.25 49.86
CA HIS A 4 -15.37 16.99 49.41
C HIS A 4 -15.30 17.03 47.87
N PRO A 5 -14.10 17.08 47.26
CA PRO A 5 -13.96 16.85 45.83
C PRO A 5 -13.96 15.34 45.54
N LYS A 6 -14.65 15.00 44.46
CA LYS A 6 -15.02 13.66 44.02
C LYS A 6 -13.78 12.82 43.72
N ASP A 7 -13.62 11.75 44.48
CA ASP A 7 -12.90 10.56 44.07
C ASP A 7 -13.51 10.05 42.76
N HIS A 8 -12.78 10.26 41.66
CA HIS A 8 -13.04 9.59 40.39
C HIS A 8 -12.92 8.09 40.65
N LYS A 9 -14.05 7.45 40.97
CA LYS A 9 -14.15 6.01 41.01
C LYS A 9 -13.81 5.51 39.61
N GLU A 10 -12.62 4.94 39.45
CA GLU A 10 -12.41 3.85 38.51
C GLU A 10 -13.40 2.75 38.91
N THR A 11 -14.64 2.86 38.44
CA THR A 11 -15.58 1.77 38.48
C THR A 11 -15.00 0.72 37.54
N PHE A 12 -14.25 -0.21 38.09
CA PHE A 12 -13.88 -1.44 37.42
C PHE A 12 -15.20 -2.13 37.07
N ASP A 13 -15.68 -1.93 35.85
CA ASP A 13 -16.96 -2.45 35.37
C ASP A 13 -16.93 -3.98 35.42
N THR A 14 -17.38 -4.56 36.54
CA THR A 14 -17.49 -6.01 36.80
C THR A 14 -18.74 -6.62 36.17
N ASN A 15 -19.46 -5.89 35.31
CA ASN A 15 -20.60 -6.44 34.59
C ASN A 15 -20.10 -7.49 33.57
N PRO A 16 -20.44 -8.80 33.73
CA PRO A 16 -19.99 -9.84 32.82
C PRO A 16 -20.45 -9.61 31.37
N GLY A 17 -21.55 -8.88 31.16
CA GLY A 17 -22.00 -8.44 29.83
C GLY A 17 -21.05 -7.44 29.16
N ASN A 18 -20.48 -6.51 29.92
CA ASN A 18 -19.54 -5.50 29.40
C ASN A 18 -18.17 -6.11 29.07
N CYS A 19 -17.78 -7.22 29.73
CA CYS A 19 -16.58 -7.97 29.37
C CYS A 19 -16.71 -8.62 27.98
N GLY A 20 -17.86 -9.24 27.70
CA GLY A 20 -18.17 -9.82 26.39
C GLY A 20 -18.25 -8.78 25.27
N GLU A 21 -18.88 -7.63 25.52
CA GLU A 21 -18.96 -6.54 24.55
C GLU A 21 -17.59 -5.90 24.27
N ARG A 22 -16.74 -5.68 25.28
CA ARG A 22 -15.37 -5.15 25.08
C ARG A 22 -14.49 -6.11 24.28
N VAL A 23 -14.58 -7.41 24.53
CA VAL A 23 -13.85 -8.43 23.76
C VAL A 23 -14.37 -8.49 22.32
N SER A 24 -15.68 -8.43 22.10
CA SER A 24 -16.29 -8.41 20.77
C SER A 24 -15.88 -7.17 19.97
N LYS A 25 -15.93 -5.97 20.58
CA LYS A 25 -15.49 -4.72 19.94
C LYS A 25 -13.99 -4.75 19.61
N LYS A 26 -13.12 -5.24 20.51
CA LYS A 26 -11.69 -5.42 20.22
C LYS A 26 -11.46 -6.38 19.05
N LYS A 27 -12.21 -7.49 19.01
CA LYS A 27 -12.15 -8.49 17.93
C LYS A 27 -12.56 -7.87 16.59
N ILE A 28 -13.62 -7.05 16.55
CA ILE A 28 -14.06 -6.33 15.34
C ILE A 28 -12.99 -5.33 14.87
N HIS A 29 -12.39 -4.55 15.78
CA HIS A 29 -11.32 -3.62 15.41
C HIS A 29 -10.08 -4.33 14.88
N PHE A 30 -9.69 -5.47 15.47
CA PHE A 30 -8.58 -6.29 15.00
C PHE A 30 -8.84 -6.88 13.60
N TRP A 31 -10.02 -7.47 13.39
CA TRP A 31 -10.43 -7.98 12.07
C TRP A 31 -10.54 -6.88 11.01
N ARG A 32 -10.91 -5.66 11.40
CA ARG A 32 -10.89 -4.52 10.48
C ARG A 32 -9.47 -4.20 10.03
N GLY A 33 -8.49 -4.23 10.93
CA GLY A 33 -7.08 -4.01 10.59
C GLY A 33 -6.54 -5.07 9.62
N ILE A 34 -6.82 -6.36 9.88
CA ILE A 34 -6.36 -7.44 9.00
C ILE A 34 -6.97 -7.33 7.59
N PHE A 35 -8.26 -6.98 7.51
CA PHE A 35 -8.94 -6.80 6.24
C PHE A 35 -8.35 -5.65 5.43
N ILE A 36 -8.05 -4.53 6.10
CA ILE A 36 -7.40 -3.37 5.47
C ILE A 36 -6.02 -3.76 4.94
N PHE A 37 -5.21 -4.47 5.73
CA PHE A 37 -3.89 -4.91 5.29
C PHE A 37 -3.96 -5.81 4.04
N PHE A 38 -4.85 -6.80 4.03
CA PHE A 38 -5.08 -7.65 2.86
C PHE A 38 -5.54 -6.86 1.64
N LEU A 39 -6.43 -5.89 1.83
CA LEU A 39 -6.91 -5.01 0.76
C LEU A 39 -5.76 -4.19 0.17
N LEU A 40 -4.88 -3.64 1.00
CA LEU A 40 -3.69 -2.89 0.54
C LEU A 40 -2.76 -3.78 -0.28
N VAL A 41 -2.45 -4.98 0.19
CA VAL A 41 -1.57 -5.91 -0.54
C VAL A 41 -2.20 -6.29 -1.88
N PHE A 42 -3.50 -6.54 -1.92
CA PHE A 42 -4.22 -6.86 -3.16
C PHE A 42 -4.17 -5.70 -4.16
N MET A 43 -4.49 -4.48 -3.72
CA MET A 43 -4.43 -3.29 -4.58
C MET A 43 -3.00 -2.96 -5.03
N GLY A 44 -2.01 -3.08 -4.13
CA GLY A 44 -0.60 -2.86 -4.44
C GLY A 44 -0.05 -3.89 -5.43
N THR A 45 -0.49 -5.15 -5.32
CA THR A 45 -0.15 -6.20 -6.29
C THR A 45 -0.73 -5.88 -7.67
N GLY A 46 -2.00 -5.47 -7.73
CA GLY A 46 -2.64 -5.03 -8.98
C GLY A 46 -1.89 -3.85 -9.62
N LEU A 47 -1.54 -2.84 -8.82
CA LEU A 47 -0.73 -1.70 -9.27
C LEU A 47 0.64 -2.13 -9.79
N GLY A 48 1.31 -3.06 -9.11
CA GLY A 48 2.61 -3.60 -9.52
C GLY A 48 2.52 -4.36 -10.85
N LEU A 49 1.46 -5.14 -11.08
CA LEU A 49 1.23 -5.82 -12.36
C LEU A 49 0.98 -4.84 -13.51
N VAL A 50 0.22 -3.75 -13.25
CA VAL A 50 0.02 -2.69 -14.24
C VAL A 50 1.33 -1.96 -14.54
N SER A 51 2.15 -1.67 -13.52
CA SER A 51 3.49 -1.10 -13.72
C SER A 51 4.39 -2.01 -14.56
N LEU A 52 4.37 -3.32 -14.29
CA LEU A 52 5.11 -4.32 -15.07
C LEU A 52 4.69 -4.33 -16.54
N TYR A 53 3.39 -4.19 -16.80
CA TYR A 53 2.84 -4.09 -18.15
C TYR A 53 3.42 -2.89 -18.90
N PHE A 54 3.46 -1.71 -18.27
CA PHE A 54 4.08 -0.52 -18.87
C PHE A 54 5.62 -0.60 -18.98
N GLY A 55 6.28 -1.37 -18.11
CA GLY A 55 7.71 -1.63 -18.17
C GLY A 55 8.13 -2.51 -19.37
N ALA A 56 7.22 -3.33 -19.91
CA ALA A 56 7.45 -4.16 -21.08
C ALA A 56 7.39 -3.37 -22.40
N ALA A 57 8.20 -2.33 -22.56
CA ALA A 57 8.00 -1.31 -23.60
C ALA A 57 8.10 -1.80 -25.06
N TYR A 58 9.11 -2.59 -25.43
CA TYR A 58 9.38 -2.92 -26.84
C TYR A 58 8.62 -4.16 -27.35
N TYR A 59 8.42 -5.15 -26.46
CA TYR A 59 7.69 -6.38 -26.74
C TYR A 59 6.66 -6.63 -25.63
N LEU A 60 5.65 -5.75 -25.55
CA LEU A 60 4.60 -5.76 -24.52
C LEU A 60 4.11 -7.17 -24.18
N MET A 61 3.54 -7.90 -25.14
CA MET A 61 3.00 -9.24 -24.88
C MET A 61 4.05 -10.35 -24.68
N PRO A 62 5.08 -10.47 -25.53
CA PRO A 62 6.09 -11.51 -25.35
C PRO A 62 6.87 -11.38 -24.05
N MET A 63 7.26 -10.15 -23.70
CA MET A 63 8.07 -9.86 -22.52
C MET A 63 7.24 -9.96 -21.25
N PHE A 64 5.98 -9.49 -21.27
CA PHE A 64 5.04 -9.67 -20.17
C PHE A 64 4.84 -11.15 -19.83
N LYS A 65 4.64 -12.01 -20.84
CA LYS A 65 4.54 -13.46 -20.63
C LYS A 65 5.84 -14.07 -20.11
N SER A 66 7.00 -13.57 -20.55
CA SER A 66 8.30 -14.04 -20.08
C SER A 66 8.51 -13.78 -18.58
N TYR A 67 8.00 -12.68 -18.03
CA TYR A 67 8.05 -12.43 -16.58
C TYR A 67 7.36 -13.53 -15.76
N PHE A 68 6.26 -14.11 -16.26
CA PHE A 68 5.58 -15.22 -15.58
C PHE A 68 6.34 -16.55 -15.68
N SER A 69 7.31 -16.67 -16.58
CA SER A 69 8.19 -17.85 -16.63
C SER A 69 9.10 -17.95 -15.41
N VAL A 70 9.41 -16.82 -14.78
CA VAL A 70 10.27 -16.75 -13.60
C VAL A 70 9.53 -15.98 -12.52
N ALA A 71 8.87 -16.70 -11.61
CA ALA A 71 8.07 -16.11 -10.53
C ALA A 71 8.83 -15.05 -9.71
N TYR A 72 10.15 -15.20 -9.56
CA TYR A 72 11.00 -14.24 -8.88
C TYR A 72 10.99 -12.83 -9.53
N LEU A 73 10.90 -12.74 -10.86
CA LEU A 73 10.88 -11.44 -11.56
C LEU A 73 9.62 -10.64 -11.25
N VAL A 74 8.47 -11.31 -11.19
CA VAL A 74 7.19 -10.68 -10.83
C VAL A 74 7.26 -10.21 -9.39
N LEU A 75 7.74 -11.07 -8.48
CA LEU A 75 7.82 -10.75 -7.06
C LEU A 75 8.74 -9.55 -6.82
N LEU A 76 9.91 -9.51 -7.45
CA LEU A 76 10.87 -8.41 -7.31
C LEU A 76 10.35 -7.07 -7.85
N ASN A 77 9.55 -7.07 -8.92
CA ASN A 77 8.98 -5.84 -9.49
C ASN A 77 7.74 -5.35 -8.73
N VAL A 78 6.93 -6.27 -8.20
CA VAL A 78 5.74 -5.91 -7.42
C VAL A 78 6.13 -5.49 -5.99
N PHE A 79 7.20 -6.05 -5.44
CA PHE A 79 7.71 -5.75 -4.11
C PHE A 79 7.89 -4.24 -3.82
N PRO A 80 8.61 -3.45 -4.64
CA PRO A 80 8.79 -2.03 -4.37
C PRO A 80 7.48 -1.25 -4.38
N VAL A 81 6.51 -1.64 -5.21
CA VAL A 81 5.20 -0.99 -5.29
C VAL A 81 4.38 -1.26 -4.02
N VAL A 82 4.31 -2.52 -3.60
CA VAL A 82 3.62 -2.91 -2.36
C VAL A 82 4.29 -2.27 -1.15
N TRP A 83 5.62 -2.25 -1.12
CA TRP A 83 6.37 -1.67 0.00
C TRP A 83 6.18 -0.16 0.10
N LEU A 84 6.23 0.55 -1.04
CA LEU A 84 5.90 1.98 -1.11
C LEU A 84 4.48 2.26 -0.61
N MET A 85 3.50 1.44 -1.00
CA MET A 85 2.12 1.58 -0.57
C MET A 85 1.97 1.43 0.96
N VAL A 86 2.63 0.43 1.56
CA VAL A 86 2.64 0.24 3.03
C VAL A 86 3.31 1.42 3.74
N LEU A 87 4.43 1.93 3.23
CA LEU A 87 5.10 3.11 3.82
C LEU A 87 4.19 4.34 3.78
N LEU A 88 3.53 4.60 2.65
CA LEU A 88 2.58 5.71 2.51
C LEU A 88 1.35 5.52 3.41
N TYR A 89 0.93 4.27 3.64
CA TYR A 89 -0.15 3.98 4.58
C TYR A 89 0.23 4.33 6.03
N LEU A 90 1.48 4.06 6.44
CA LEU A 90 1.97 4.46 7.76
C LEU A 90 2.00 5.99 7.93
N VAL A 91 2.30 6.74 6.87
CA VAL A 91 2.34 8.21 6.89
C VAL A 91 0.95 8.83 6.92
N PHE A 92 0.05 8.40 6.03
CA PHE A 92 -1.28 9.02 5.89
C PHE A 92 -2.34 8.42 6.82
N ASN A 93 -2.11 7.20 7.33
CA ASN A 93 -3.06 6.40 8.10
C ASN A 93 -4.45 6.22 7.43
N ARG A 94 -4.52 6.51 6.13
CA ARG A 94 -5.73 6.48 5.31
C ARG A 94 -5.44 5.71 4.02
N ILE A 95 -6.28 4.71 3.76
CA ILE A 95 -6.12 3.76 2.64
C ILE A 95 -6.15 4.49 1.30
N TRP A 96 -7.11 5.40 1.13
CA TRP A 96 -7.33 6.07 -0.16
C TRP A 96 -6.16 6.99 -0.55
N LEU A 97 -5.62 7.76 0.41
CA LEU A 97 -4.45 8.60 0.20
C LEU A 97 -3.19 7.79 -0.12
N SER A 98 -2.97 6.70 0.60
CA SER A 98 -1.86 5.78 0.33
C SER A 98 -1.96 5.18 -1.07
N PHE A 99 -3.14 4.70 -1.47
CA PHE A 99 -3.35 4.16 -2.81
C PHE A 99 -3.10 5.22 -3.90
N LEU A 100 -3.71 6.40 -3.78
CA LEU A 100 -3.62 7.44 -4.81
C LEU A 100 -2.19 7.97 -4.98
N SER A 101 -1.48 8.20 -3.87
CA SER A 101 -0.08 8.60 -3.91
C SER A 101 0.82 7.51 -4.50
N SER A 102 0.66 6.25 -4.07
CA SER A 102 1.44 5.13 -4.62
C SER A 102 1.17 4.90 -6.11
N ALA A 103 -0.08 5.05 -6.55
CA ALA A 103 -0.49 4.97 -7.94
C ALA A 103 0.15 6.08 -8.77
N LEU A 104 0.10 7.32 -8.29
CA LEU A 104 0.63 8.48 -9.00
C LEU A 104 2.14 8.38 -9.18
N VAL A 105 2.86 7.96 -8.14
CA VAL A 105 4.33 7.75 -8.21
C VAL A 105 4.66 6.60 -9.15
N THR A 106 4.05 5.43 -8.96
CA THR A 106 4.39 4.21 -9.71
C THR A 106 4.02 4.33 -11.19
N LEU A 107 2.79 4.76 -11.48
CA LEU A 107 2.32 4.93 -12.85
C LEU A 107 2.99 6.12 -13.52
N GLY A 108 3.24 7.21 -12.80
CA GLY A 108 3.99 8.36 -13.34
C GLY A 108 5.38 7.95 -13.82
N LEU A 109 6.15 7.27 -12.97
CA LEU A 109 7.48 6.75 -13.34
C LEU A 109 7.41 5.75 -14.50
N SER A 110 6.44 4.83 -14.48
CA SER A 110 6.27 3.83 -15.54
C SER A 110 5.90 4.46 -16.87
N LEU A 111 5.05 5.49 -16.86
CA LEU A 111 4.63 6.22 -18.05
C LEU A 111 5.79 7.02 -18.64
N VAL A 112 6.56 7.74 -17.82
CA VAL A 112 7.74 8.48 -18.30
C VAL A 112 8.76 7.51 -18.89
N ASN A 113 9.00 6.36 -18.24
CA ASN A 113 9.88 5.32 -18.77
C ASN A 113 9.39 4.79 -20.12
N TYR A 114 8.09 4.49 -20.24
CA TYR A 114 7.48 4.06 -21.49
C TYR A 114 7.62 5.12 -22.61
N SER A 115 7.36 6.39 -22.31
CA SER A 115 7.51 7.49 -23.27
C SER A 115 8.95 7.63 -23.76
N LYS A 116 9.94 7.52 -22.86
CA LYS A 116 11.36 7.57 -23.24
C LYS A 116 11.78 6.40 -24.12
N LEU A 117 11.31 5.19 -23.78
CA LEU A 117 11.57 4.00 -24.57
C LEU A 117 10.98 4.11 -25.98
N MET A 118 9.78 4.68 -26.14
CA MET A 118 9.19 4.88 -27.47
C MET A 118 9.92 5.92 -28.34
N ILE A 119 10.43 6.99 -27.74
CA ILE A 119 11.02 8.10 -28.49
C ILE A 119 12.51 7.88 -28.77
N ARG A 120 13.26 7.32 -27.81
CA ARG A 120 14.72 7.26 -27.86
C ARG A 120 15.31 5.88 -27.56
N ASN A 121 14.48 4.89 -27.26
CA ASN A 121 14.89 3.53 -26.86
C ASN A 121 15.82 3.46 -25.63
N ASP A 122 15.93 4.53 -24.84
CA ASP A 122 16.70 4.54 -23.59
C ASP A 122 15.76 4.36 -22.38
N PRO A 123 16.07 3.47 -21.43
CA PRO A 123 15.31 3.36 -20.19
C PRO A 123 15.50 4.60 -19.32
N LEU A 124 14.51 4.90 -18.46
CA LEU A 124 14.62 5.98 -17.48
C LEU A 124 15.76 5.69 -16.49
N ILE A 125 16.79 6.54 -16.51
CA ILE A 125 17.92 6.45 -15.57
C ILE A 125 17.84 7.57 -14.54
N GLY A 126 18.32 7.32 -13.32
CA GLY A 126 18.30 8.32 -12.23
C GLY A 126 19.10 9.60 -12.54
N MET A 127 20.10 9.52 -13.43
CA MET A 127 20.82 10.70 -13.92
C MET A 127 19.91 11.66 -14.70
N ASP A 128 18.87 11.15 -15.37
CA ASP A 128 17.91 12.00 -16.08
C ASP A 128 17.07 12.88 -15.12
N LEU A 129 16.91 12.45 -13.86
CA LEU A 129 16.17 13.21 -12.85
C LEU A 129 16.98 14.40 -12.31
N ARG A 130 18.32 14.42 -12.52
CA ARG A 130 19.20 15.51 -12.07
C ARG A 130 19.33 16.63 -13.09
N LEU A 131 18.81 16.45 -14.31
CA LEU A 131 18.90 17.43 -15.39
C LEU A 131 17.71 18.40 -15.43
N PHE A 132 16.80 18.32 -14.46
CA PHE A 132 15.74 19.29 -14.21
C PHE A 132 16.17 20.33 -13.18
#